data_AF-S6V6K2-F1
#
_entry.id   AF-S6V6K2-F1
#
_cell.length_a   1.000
_cell.length_b   1.000
_cell.length_c   1.000
_cell.angle_alpha   90.00
_cell.angle_beta   90.00
_cell.angle_gamma   90.00
#
_symmetry.space_group_name_H-M   'P 1'
#
loop_
_entity.id
_entity.type
_entity.pdbx_description
1 polymer ?
#
loop_
_entity_poly.entity_id
_entity_poly.type
_entity_poly.pdbx_seq_one_letter_code
_entity_poly.pdbx_strand_id
1 'polypeptide(L)' 'PLAEWGTMVAEGQAFLTSAWWICTFPGLAIVTLAMGFSLLADGVAR' A
#
# COMPACT_ATOMS: atom_id res chain seq x y z
N PRO A 1 -7.15 1.61 18.42
CA PRO A 1 -7.74 0.81 17.33
C PRO A 1 -8.13 1.72 16.15
N LEU A 2 -7.16 1.97 15.27
CA LEU A 2 -7.35 2.48 13.93
C LEU A 2 -6.55 1.54 13.05
N ALA A 3 -7.18 0.98 12.02
CA ALA A 3 -6.47 0.17 11.05
C ALA A 3 -5.52 1.11 10.28
N GLU A 4 -4.26 1.11 10.67
CA GLU A 4 -3.20 1.82 9.96
C GLU A 4 -2.80 0.94 8.77
N TRP A 5 -2.67 1.53 7.59
CA TRP A 5 -2.44 0.76 6.37
C TRP A 5 -1.21 -0.17 6.46
N GLY A 6 -0.18 0.23 7.22
CA GLY A 6 0.99 -0.59 7.51
C GLY A 6 0.73 -1.78 8.45
N THR A 7 -0.14 -1.62 9.46
CA THR A 7 -0.51 -2.72 10.36
C THR A 7 -1.40 -3.73 9.67
N MET A 8 -2.28 -3.31 8.76
CA MET A 8 -3.10 -4.21 7.92
C MET A 8 -2.24 -5.12 7.04
N VAL A 9 -1.15 -4.59 6.46
CA VAL A 9 -0.21 -5.39 5.65
C VAL A 9 0.56 -6.39 6.51
N ALA A 10 1.03 -5.97 7.69
CA ALA A 10 1.77 -6.82 8.62
C ALA A 10 0.90 -7.98 9.18
N GLU A 11 -0.34 -7.70 9.56
CA GLU A 11 -1.28 -8.72 10.05
C GLU A 11 -1.77 -9.64 8.92
N GLY A 12 -1.89 -9.12 7.70
CA GLY A 12 -2.28 -9.88 6.51
C GLY A 12 -1.26 -10.93 6.06
N GLN A 13 -0.01 -10.88 6.54
CA GLN A 13 1.02 -11.87 6.18
C GLN A 13 0.64 -13.30 6.62
N ALA A 14 -0.01 -13.44 7.78
CA ALA A 14 -0.46 -14.74 8.27
C ALA A 14 -1.52 -15.41 7.38
N PHE A 15 -2.19 -14.61 6.54
CA PHE A 15 -3.25 -15.07 5.64
C PHE A 15 -2.78 -15.16 4.18
N LEU A 16 -1.49 -15.03 3.88
CA LEU A 16 -0.98 -15.07 2.51
C LEU A 16 -1.38 -16.34 1.73
N THR A 17 -1.49 -17.48 2.40
CA THR A 17 -1.85 -18.75 1.75
C THR A 17 -3.37 -18.96 1.60
N SER A 18 -4.20 -18.19 2.32
CA SER A 18 -5.66 -18.36 2.36
C SER A 18 -6.43 -17.16 1.81
N ALA A 19 -5.98 -15.95 2.12
CA ALA A 19 -6.59 -14.67 1.77
C ALA A 19 -5.51 -13.63 1.42
N TRP A 20 -4.67 -13.93 0.43
CA TRP A 20 -3.58 -13.07 -0.05
C TRP A 20 -4.00 -11.65 -0.45
N TRP A 21 -5.28 -11.45 -0.80
CA TRP A 21 -5.84 -10.14 -1.16
C TRP A 21 -5.78 -9.13 0.00
N ILE A 22 -5.80 -9.59 1.25
CA ILE A 22 -5.83 -8.73 2.44
C ILE A 22 -4.58 -7.87 2.57
N CYS A 23 -3.41 -8.39 2.19
CA CYS A 23 -2.16 -7.65 2.21
C CYS A 23 -1.83 -6.96 0.88
N THR A 24 -2.29 -7.50 -0.26
CA THR A 24 -1.99 -6.93 -1.59
C THR A 24 -2.77 -5.66 -1.90
N PHE A 25 -4.04 -5.54 -1.52
CA PHE A 25 -4.82 -4.31 -1.76
C PHE A 25 -4.23 -3.05 -1.10
N PRO A 26 -3.99 -3.04 0.23
CA PRO A 26 -3.36 -1.90 0.88
C PRO A 26 -1.93 -1.66 0.37
N GLY A 27 -1.17 -2.71 0.06
CA GLY A 27 0.16 -2.58 -0.55
C GLY A 27 0.14 -1.89 -1.93
N LEU A 28 -0.78 -2.30 -2.82
CA LEU A 28 -0.95 -1.70 -4.15
C LEU A 28 -1.40 -0.24 -4.08
N ALA A 29 -2.31 0.08 -3.15
CA ALA A 29 -2.74 1.46 -2.93
C ALA A 29 -1.57 2.37 -2.52
N ILE A 30 -0.70 1.90 -1.62
CA ILE A 30 0.50 2.65 -1.20
C ILE A 30 1.45 2.85 -2.39
N VAL A 31 1.73 1.79 -3.15
CA VAL A 31 2.66 1.88 -4.31
C VAL A 31 2.13 2.83 -5.37
N THR A 32 0.85 2.71 -5.74
CA THR A 32 0.24 3.60 -6.75
C THR A 32 0.20 5.05 -6.29
N LEU A 33 -0.13 5.29 -5.02
CA LEU A 33 -0.12 6.63 -4.45
C LEU A 33 1.29 7.23 -4.42
N ALA A 34 2.28 6.45 -3.96
CA ALA A 34 3.68 6.86 -3.94
C ALA A 34 4.17 7.18 -5.35
N MET A 35 3.91 6.30 -6.33
CA MET A 35 4.29 6.50 -7.72
C MET A 35 3.62 7.73 -8.34
N GLY A 36 2.33 7.94 -8.07
CA GLY A 36 1.61 9.14 -8.52
C GLY A 36 2.22 10.42 -7.94
N PHE A 37 2.54 10.43 -6.64
CA PHE A 37 3.22 11.57 -6.03
C PHE A 37 4.66 11.76 -6.54
N SER A 38 5.41 10.69 -6.81
CA SER A 38 6.73 10.79 -7.44
C SER A 38 6.66 11.48 -8.79
N LEU A 39 5.74 11.06 -9.66
CA LEU A 39 5.55 11.65 -10.98
C LEU A 39 5.05 13.11 -10.91
N LEU A 40 4.15 13.40 -9.96
CA LEU A 40 3.68 14.77 -9.73
C LEU A 40 4.81 15.67 -9.21
N ALA A 41 5.65 15.17 -8.28
CA ALA A 41 6.79 15.91 -7.78
C ALA A 41 7.81 16.19 -8.89
N ASP A 42 8.13 15.19 -9.72
CA ASP A 42 9.00 15.35 -10.88
C ASP A 42 8.43 16.34 -11.91
N GLY A 43 7.11 16.34 -12.11
CA GLY A 43 6.41 17.27 -13.01
C GLY A 43 6.32 18.70 -12.48
N VAL A 44 6.21 18.88 -11.15
CA VAL A 44 6.18 20.20 -10.49
C VAL A 44 7.58 20.78 -10.31
N ALA A 45 8.61 19.94 -10.18
CA ALA A 45 9.99 20.37 -10.04
C ALA A 45 10.61 20.90 -11.36
N ARG A 46 9.89 20.79 -12.47
CA ARG A 46 10.30 21.25 -13.80
C ARG A 46 9.59 22.54 -14.18
#